data_AF-A0A0G1G171-F1
#
_entry.id   AF-A0A0G1G171-F1
#
_cell.length_a   1.000
_cell.length_b   1.000
_cell.length_c   1.000
_cell.angle_alpha   90.00
_cell.angle_beta   90.00
_cell.angle_gamma   90.00
#
_symmetry.space_group_name_H-M   'P 1'
#
loop_
_entity.id
_entity.type
_entity.pdbx_description
1 polymer ?
#
loop_
_entity_poly.entity_id
_entity_poly.type
_entity_poly.pdbx_seq_one_letter_code
_entity_poly.pdbx_strand_id
1 'polypeptide(L)'
;MLAGKVDKGDKDLIDALVREVKEEIGLMIKKEDCRYFDGYYSRYPEFDYIYHVYHLLLKEKPVINLNLKEHKDMKWITPKDALKLNLIPDEDKCIKWFYNID
;
A
#
# COMPACT_ATOMS: atom_id res chain seq x y z
N MET A 1 -2.81 -1.51 4.66
CA MET A 1 -2.55 -1.49 3.21
C MET A 1 -1.10 -1.93 3.00
N LEU A 2 -0.78 -2.57 1.87
CA LEU A 2 0.62 -2.84 1.50
C LEU A 2 1.28 -1.51 1.15
N ALA A 3 2.47 -1.27 1.69
CA ALA A 3 3.19 -0.03 1.49
C ALA A 3 4.65 -0.23 1.88
N GLY A 4 5.54 0.40 1.13
CA GLY A 4 6.95 0.39 1.43
C GLY A 4 7.64 1.65 0.95
N LYS A 5 8.93 1.75 1.25
CA LYS A 5 9.70 2.95 0.98
C LYS A 5 10.30 2.85 -0.43
N VAL A 6 10.30 3.98 -1.14
CA VAL A 6 11.07 4.10 -2.38
C VAL A 6 12.57 4.04 -2.05
N ASP A 7 13.26 3.09 -2.66
CA ASP A 7 14.68 2.87 -2.50
C ASP A 7 15.49 3.56 -3.59
N LYS A 8 16.77 3.81 -3.32
CA LYS A 8 17.69 4.46 -4.27
C LYS A 8 17.88 3.70 -5.57
N GLY A 9 17.61 2.39 -5.56
CA GLY A 9 17.71 1.52 -6.73
C GLY A 9 16.46 1.52 -7.61
N ASP A 10 15.34 2.03 -7.10
CA ASP A 10 14.09 2.08 -7.86
C ASP A 10 14.17 3.13 -8.97
N LYS A 11 13.76 2.75 -10.18
CA LYS A 11 13.83 3.65 -11.34
C LYS A 11 12.81 4.78 -11.28
N ASP A 12 11.64 4.47 -10.73
CA ASP A 12 10.49 5.35 -10.59
C ASP A 12 9.58 4.84 -9.45
N LEU A 13 8.56 5.62 -9.11
CA LEU A 13 7.63 5.28 -8.01
C LEU A 13 6.87 3.96 -8.23
N ILE A 14 6.55 3.64 -9.48
CA ILE A 14 5.83 2.40 -9.80
C ILE A 14 6.77 1.18 -9.76
N ASP A 15 8.08 1.36 -10.01
CA ASP A 15 9.11 0.35 -9.79
C ASP A 15 9.15 -0.08 -8.31
N ALA A 16 9.16 0.90 -7.41
CA ALA A 16 9.09 0.66 -5.97
C ALA A 16 7.83 -0.13 -5.59
N LEU A 17 6.66 0.27 -6.09
CA LEU A 17 5.40 -0.47 -5.83
C LEU A 17 5.50 -1.94 -6.28
N VAL A 18 5.99 -2.20 -7.49
CA VAL A 18 6.10 -3.57 -8.04
C VAL A 18 7.08 -4.40 -7.20
N ARG A 19 8.21 -3.79 -6.77
CA ARG A 19 9.19 -4.44 -5.89
C ARG A 19 8.57 -4.78 -4.54
N GLU A 20 7.97 -3.81 -3.86
CA GLU A 20 7.36 -3.98 -2.53
C GLU A 20 6.24 -5.04 -2.55
N VAL A 21 5.36 -5.02 -3.56
CA VAL A 21 4.31 -6.06 -3.70
C VAL A 21 4.93 -7.46 -3.84
N LYS A 22 6.06 -7.59 -4.52
CA LYS A 22 6.77 -8.87 -4.63
C LYS A 22 7.47 -9.25 -3.31
N GLU A 23 8.09 -8.30 -2.63
CA GLU A 23 8.84 -8.53 -1.39
C GLU A 23 7.92 -8.87 -0.22
N GLU A 24 6.82 -8.15 -0.06
CA GLU A 24 5.90 -8.30 1.07
C GLU A 24 4.97 -9.50 0.94
N ILE A 25 4.45 -9.78 -0.27
CA ILE A 25 3.40 -10.79 -0.49
C ILE A 25 3.67 -11.77 -1.64
N GLY A 26 4.81 -11.67 -2.31
CA GLY A 26 5.23 -12.60 -3.36
C GLY A 26 4.43 -12.47 -4.67
N LEU A 27 3.60 -11.44 -4.83
CA LEU A 27 2.76 -11.29 -6.00
C LEU A 27 3.53 -10.61 -7.14
N MET A 28 3.54 -11.23 -8.31
CA MET A 28 4.10 -10.63 -9.52
C MET A 28 3.03 -9.81 -10.23
N ILE A 29 3.19 -8.48 -10.23
CA ILE A 29 2.27 -7.55 -10.89
C ILE A 29 2.98 -6.83 -12.04
N LYS A 30 2.20 -6.28 -12.97
CA LYS A 30 2.73 -5.45 -14.06
C LYS A 30 2.44 -3.98 -13.78
N LYS A 31 3.37 -3.10 -14.20
CA LYS A 31 3.23 -1.65 -14.02
C LYS A 31 1.95 -1.13 -14.67
N GLU A 32 1.58 -1.69 -15.82
CA GLU A 32 0.43 -1.25 -16.63
C GLU A 32 -0.92 -1.59 -15.99
N ASP A 33 -0.95 -2.57 -15.07
CA ASP A 33 -2.15 -2.96 -14.34
C ASP A 33 -2.41 -2.04 -13.12
N CYS A 34 -1.40 -1.24 -12.74
CA CYS A 34 -1.48 -0.33 -11.60
C CYS A 34 -1.90 1.06 -12.07
N ARG A 35 -2.94 1.61 -11.44
CA ARG A 35 -3.42 2.96 -11.72
C ARG A 35 -3.00 3.88 -10.59
N TYR A 36 -2.27 4.94 -10.91
CA TYR A 36 -2.01 5.99 -9.93
C TYR A 36 -3.33 6.61 -9.48
N PHE A 37 -3.53 6.71 -8.17
CA PHE A 37 -4.66 7.43 -7.59
C PHE A 37 -4.24 8.87 -7.37
N ASP A 38 -3.49 9.14 -6.31
CA ASP A 38 -2.95 10.46 -5.98
C ASP A 38 -1.92 10.35 -4.83
N GLY A 39 -1.31 11.46 -4.42
CA GLY A 39 -0.32 11.56 -3.35
C GLY A 39 -0.90 12.19 -2.07
N TYR A 40 -0.78 11.51 -0.93
CA TYR A 40 -1.14 12.08 0.37
C TYR A 40 0.11 12.55 1.12
N TYR A 41 0.20 13.86 1.37
CA TYR A 41 1.31 14.45 2.10
C TYR A 41 1.02 14.44 3.60
N SER A 42 1.95 13.89 4.39
CA SER A 42 1.93 14.00 5.84
C SER A 42 3.21 14.63 6.37
N ARG A 43 3.03 15.51 7.35
CA ARG A 43 4.10 16.27 8.00
C ARG A 43 4.07 15.98 9.49
N TYR A 44 5.16 15.42 9.99
CA TYR A 44 5.45 15.23 11.40
C TYR A 44 6.55 16.20 11.83
N PRO A 45 6.69 16.50 13.13
CA PRO A 45 7.74 17.40 13.61
C PRO A 45 9.16 16.99 13.19
N GLU A 46 9.42 15.69 13.03
CA GLU A 46 10.74 15.15 12.72
C GLU A 46 10.95 14.74 11.26
N PHE A 47 9.88 14.58 10.49
CA PHE A 47 9.98 14.13 9.10
C PHE A 47 8.71 14.41 8.30
N ASP A 48 8.88 14.59 7.00
CA ASP A 48 7.81 14.66 6.01
C ASP A 48 7.82 13.40 5.16
N TYR A 49 6.65 12.93 4.74
CA TYR A 49 6.56 11.89 3.72
C TYR A 49 5.33 12.10 2.82
N ILE A 50 5.41 11.53 1.61
CA ILE A 50 4.31 11.47 0.66
C ILE A 50 3.95 10.00 0.46
N TYR A 51 2.71 9.64 0.73
CA TYR A 51 2.16 8.37 0.27
C TYR A 51 1.73 8.50 -1.19
N HIS A 52 2.45 7.88 -2.11
CA HIS A 52 1.99 7.72 -3.49
C HIS A 52 1.07 6.50 -3.56
N VAL A 53 -0.23 6.76 -3.74
CA VAL A 53 -1.26 5.72 -3.68
C VAL A 53 -1.56 5.20 -5.08
N TYR A 54 -1.60 3.88 -5.22
CA TYR A 54 -1.94 3.19 -6.46
C TYR A 54 -3.09 2.22 -6.22
N HIS A 55 -3.89 2.00 -7.24
CA HIS A 55 -4.95 1.01 -7.29
C HIS A 55 -4.58 -0.12 -8.24
N LEU A 56 -4.61 -1.35 -7.73
CA LEU A 56 -4.50 -2.57 -8.51
C LEU A 56 -5.81 -3.35 -8.41
N LEU A 57 -6.48 -3.54 -9.56
CA LEU A 57 -7.71 -4.33 -9.62
C LEU A 57 -7.37 -5.79 -9.91
N LEU A 58 -7.71 -6.67 -8.97
CA LEU A 58 -7.54 -8.12 -9.12
C LEU A 58 -8.87 -8.78 -9.46
N LYS A 59 -8.88 -9.63 -10.49
CA LYS A 59 -10.10 -10.35 -10.93
C LYS A 59 -10.55 -11.41 -9.94
N GLU A 60 -9.60 -11.96 -9.18
CA GLU A 60 -9.81 -12.99 -8.17
C GLU A 60 -8.79 -12.81 -7.03
N LYS A 61 -9.00 -13.48 -5.90
CA LYS A 61 -8.05 -13.44 -4.79
C LYS A 61 -6.78 -14.18 -5.21
N PRO A 62 -5.61 -13.52 -5.23
CA PRO A 62 -4.36 -14.18 -5.60
C PRO A 62 -3.91 -15.13 -4.49
N VAL A 63 -3.04 -16.07 -4.85
CA VAL A 63 -2.24 -16.81 -3.88
C VAL A 63 -1.20 -15.86 -3.31
N ILE A 64 -1.18 -15.72 -1.98
CA ILE A 64 -0.26 -14.83 -1.27
C ILE A 64 0.84 -15.65 -0.60
N ASN A 65 2.09 -15.23 -0.79
CA ASN A 65 3.23 -15.72 -0.05
C ASN A 65 3.74 -14.58 0.86
N LEU A 66 3.19 -14.50 2.06
CA LEU A 66 3.48 -13.41 3.00
C LEU A 66 4.92 -13.50 3.53
N ASN A 67 5.67 -12.41 3.41
CA ASN A 67 6.99 -12.30 3.99
C ASN A 67 6.90 -12.00 5.50
N LEU A 68 7.11 -13.04 6.30
CA LEU A 68 7.01 -12.97 7.76
C LEU A 68 8.12 -12.15 8.44
N LYS A 69 9.12 -11.67 7.70
CA LYS A 69 10.14 -10.75 8.24
C LYS A 69 9.62 -9.31 8.33
N GLU A 70 8.71 -8.93 7.44
CA GLU A 70 8.13 -7.58 7.37
C GLU A 70 6.73 -7.54 7.98
N HIS A 71 5.95 -8.61 7.79
CA HIS A 71 4.56 -8.68 8.19
C HIS A 71 4.31 -9.78 9.21
N LYS A 72 3.39 -9.53 10.14
CA LYS A 72 2.98 -10.53 11.15
C LYS A 72 1.78 -11.36 10.69
N ASP A 73 0.90 -10.78 9.89
CA ASP A 73 -0.36 -11.36 9.44
C ASP A 73 -0.89 -10.60 8.21
N MET A 74 -1.86 -11.17 7.51
CA MET A 74 -2.58 -10.55 6.39
C MET A 74 -4.06 -10.90 6.43
N LYS A 75 -4.92 -9.90 6.21
CA LYS A 75 -6.38 -10.10 6.14
C LYS A 75 -6.96 -9.41 4.92
N TRP A 76 -7.83 -10.14 4.21
CA TRP A 76 -8.77 -9.54 3.26
C TRP A 76 -9.95 -8.97 4.04
N ILE A 77 -10.03 -7.64 4.11
CA ILE A 77 -11.02 -6.94 4.93
C ILE A 77 -11.64 -5.79 4.14
N THR A 78 -12.88 -5.42 4.47
CA THR A 78 -13.51 -4.24 3.85
C THR A 78 -12.84 -2.96 4.34
N PRO A 79 -12.85 -1.87 3.57
CA PRO A 79 -12.30 -0.58 4.03
C PRO A 79 -12.92 -0.11 5.36
N LYS A 80 -14.24 -0.28 5.53
CA LYS A 80 -14.95 0.11 6.76
C LYS A 80 -14.53 -0.71 7.98
N ASP A 81 -14.22 -1.99 7.80
CA ASP A 81 -13.74 -2.84 8.89
C ASP A 81 -12.24 -2.64 9.14
N ALA A 82 -11.44 -2.29 8.13
CA ALA A 82 -10.04 -1.92 8.28
C ALA A 82 -9.88 -0.69 9.19
N LEU A 83 -10.79 0.30 9.09
CA LEU A 83 -10.82 1.48 9.96
C LEU A 83 -11.09 1.16 11.44
N LYS A 84 -11.46 -0.08 11.78
CA LYS A 84 -11.63 -0.54 13.17
C LYS A 84 -10.37 -1.20 13.75
N LEU A 85 -9.32 -1.36 12.94
CA LEU A 85 -8.06 -1.96 13.36
C LEU A 85 -7.14 -0.91 13.99
N ASN A 86 -6.11 -1.38 14.70
CA ASN A 86 -5.03 -0.53 15.20
C ASN A 86 -4.07 -0.20 14.04
N LEU A 87 -4.43 0.80 13.23
CA LEU A 87 -3.68 1.24 12.06
C LEU A 87 -2.46 2.07 12.45
N ILE A 88 -1.48 2.17 11.55
CA ILE A 88 -0.39 3.13 11.72
C ILE A 88 -0.93 4.56 11.60
N PRO A 89 -0.24 5.57 12.16
CA PRO A 89 -0.66 6.97 12.03
C PRO A 89 -0.96 7.38 10.58
N ASP A 90 -2.07 8.08 10.37
CA ASP A 90 -2.60 8.57 9.09
C ASP A 90 -3.04 7.51 8.07
N GLU A 91 -2.86 6.22 8.32
CA GLU A 91 -3.38 5.18 7.41
C GLU A 91 -4.91 5.20 7.34
N ASP A 92 -5.59 5.56 8.43
CA ASP A 92 -7.03 5.77 8.46
C ASP A 92 -7.48 6.87 7.48
N LYS A 93 -6.73 7.98 7.42
CA LYS A 93 -6.98 9.08 6.49
C LYS A 93 -6.79 8.62 5.05
N CYS A 94 -5.74 7.85 4.76
CA CYS A 94 -5.51 7.28 3.43
C CYS A 94 -6.66 6.35 3.00
N ILE A 95 -7.14 5.48 3.89
CA ILE A 95 -8.27 4.57 3.59
C ILE A 95 -9.54 5.38 3.32
N LYS A 96 -9.88 6.34 4.19
CA LYS A 96 -11.06 7.19 4.02
C LYS A 96 -11.02 7.98 2.72
N TRP A 97 -9.87 8.57 2.41
CA TRP A 97 -9.67 9.34 1.21
C TRP A 97 -9.78 8.51 -0.06
N PHE A 98 -9.09 7.36 -0.12
CA PHE A 98 -9.13 6.48 -1.30
C PHE A 98 -10.52 5.91 -1.58
N TYR A 99 -11.24 5.49 -0.53
CA TYR A 99 -12.56 4.87 -0.67
C TYR A 99 -13.73 5.86 -0.54
N ASN A 100 -13.44 7.17 -0.39
CA ASN A 100 -14.44 8.21 -0.17
C ASN A 100 -15.42 7.86 0.97
N ILE A 101 -14.87 7.58 2.15
CA ILE A 101 -15.60 7.22 3.38
C ILE A 101 -15.50 8.37 4.38
N ASP A 102 -16.66 8.78 4.92
CA ASP A 102 -16.77 9.81 5.96
C ASP A 102 -16.28 9.36 7.35
#